data_AF-A0A062UDJ0-F1
#
_entry.id   AF-A0A062UDJ0-F1
#
_cell.length_a   1.000
_cell.length_b   1.000
_cell.length_c   1.000
_cell.angle_alpha   90.00
_cell.angle_beta   90.00
_cell.angle_gamma   90.00
#
_symmetry.space_group_name_H-M   'P 1'
#
loop_
_entity.id
_entity.type
_entity.pdbx_description
1 polymer ?
#
loop_
_entity_poly.entity_id
_entity_poly.type
_entity_poly.pdbx_seq_one_letter_code
_entity_poly.pdbx_strand_id
1 'polypeptide(L)' 'MKRFLNAFIPTFLISEIAAVTFMTATWAILSEMHAGLNVIIGGEVVTGIGIAAIAVAVFRRAMRSEGQAATVDADE' A
#
# COMPACT_ATOMS: atom_id res chain seq x y z
N MET A 1 15.91 12.35 8.75
CA MET A 1 15.40 11.02 9.14
C MET A 1 14.00 11.05 9.76
N LYS A 2 13.68 11.98 10.68
CA LYS A 2 12.31 12.11 11.25
C LYS A 2 11.19 12.14 10.19
N ARG A 3 11.30 13.02 9.19
CA ARG A 3 10.36 13.15 8.06
C ARG A 3 10.14 11.83 7.29
N PHE A 4 11.23 11.13 7.00
CA PHE A 4 11.15 9.81 6.34
C PHE A 4 10.45 8.78 7.21
N LEU A 5 10.78 8.69 8.51
CA LEU A 5 10.16 7.75 9.45
C LEU A 5 8.66 8.05 9.66
N ASN A 6 8.29 9.32 9.76
CA ASN A 6 6.91 9.75 9.89
C ASN A 6 6.06 9.42 8.66
N ALA A 7 6.65 9.45 7.46
CA ALA A 7 5.96 9.01 6.24
C ALA A 7 5.98 7.48 6.08
N PHE A 8 7.07 6.83 6.48
CA PHE A 8 7.29 5.40 6.28
C PHE A 8 6.40 4.54 7.17
N ILE A 9 6.33 4.84 8.46
CA ILE A 9 5.53 4.07 9.43
C ILE A 9 4.06 3.94 9.01
N PRO A 10 3.31 5.03 8.76
CA PRO A 10 1.92 4.92 8.34
C PRO A 10 1.77 4.28 6.96
N THR A 11 2.71 4.52 6.03
CA THR A 11 2.70 3.85 4.73
C THR A 11 2.82 2.33 4.91
N PHE A 12 3.75 1.87 5.74
CA PHE A 12 3.97 0.45 6.00
C PHE A 12 2.71 -0.20 6.60
N LEU A 13 2.14 0.40 7.64
CA LEU A 13 0.93 -0.10 8.29
C LEU A 13 -0.27 -0.17 7.33
N ILE A 14 -0.52 0.88 6.54
CA ILE A 14 -1.60 0.89 5.55
C ILE A 14 -1.36 -0.16 4.47
N SER A 15 -0.11 -0.29 4.00
CA SER A 15 0.24 -1.23 2.94
C SER A 15 0.13 -2.68 3.41
N GLU A 16 0.46 -2.96 4.68
CA GLU A 16 0.31 -4.28 5.29
C GLU A 16 -1.18 -4.69 5.39
N ILE A 17 -2.04 -3.78 5.87
CA ILE A 17 -3.48 -4.04 5.93
C ILE A 17 -4.04 -4.28 4.52
N ALA A 18 -3.65 -3.44 3.55
CA ALA A 18 -4.04 -3.62 2.16
C ALA A 18 -3.54 -4.97 1.60
N ALA A 19 -2.30 -5.36 1.93
CA ALA A 19 -1.72 -6.62 1.49
C ALA A 19 -2.52 -7.83 1.98
N VAL A 20 -2.72 -7.93 3.28
CA VAL A 20 -3.48 -9.03 3.87
C VAL A 20 -4.89 -9.07 3.30
N THR A 21 -5.56 -7.92 3.21
CA THR A 21 -6.96 -7.83 2.73
C THR A 21 -7.07 -8.25 1.26
N PHE A 22 -6.27 -7.67 0.37
CA PHE A 22 -6.40 -7.93 -1.06
C PHE A 22 -5.87 -9.30 -1.46
N MET A 23 -4.78 -9.79 -0.85
CA MET A 23 -4.30 -11.15 -1.11
C MET A 23 -5.33 -12.18 -0.66
N THR A 24 -5.92 -12.01 0.54
CA THR A 24 -6.97 -12.90 1.03
C THR A 24 -8.21 -12.86 0.13
N ALA A 25 -8.65 -11.68 -0.30
CA ALA A 25 -9.78 -11.53 -1.21
C ALA A 25 -9.51 -12.17 -2.58
N THR A 26 -8.30 -11.99 -3.11
CA THR A 26 -7.88 -12.60 -4.38
C THR A 26 -7.94 -14.12 -4.28
N TRP A 27 -7.40 -14.68 -3.20
CA TRP A 27 -7.42 -16.12 -2.96
C TRP A 27 -8.85 -16.64 -2.85
N ALA A 28 -9.69 -15.99 -2.03
CA ALA A 28 -11.07 -16.41 -1.79
C ALA A 28 -11.89 -16.42 -3.09
N ILE A 29 -11.87 -15.32 -3.83
CA ILE A 29 -12.63 -15.18 -5.09
C ILE A 29 -12.16 -16.22 -6.11
N LEU A 30 -10.85 -16.35 -6.32
CA LEU A 30 -10.33 -17.30 -7.31
C LEU A 30 -10.57 -18.76 -6.89
N SER A 31 -10.54 -19.06 -5.58
CA SER A 31 -10.86 -20.39 -5.07
C SER A 31 -12.33 -20.73 -5.24
N GLU A 32 -13.24 -19.79 -4.99
CA GLU A 32 -14.69 -19.96 -5.23
C GLU A 32 -14.99 -20.22 -6.70
N MET A 33 -14.23 -19.58 -7.60
CA MET A 33 -14.30 -19.82 -9.04
C MET A 33 -13.64 -21.14 -9.49
N HIS A 34 -13.14 -21.95 -8.55
CA HIS A 34 -12.40 -23.19 -8.83
C HIS A 34 -11.21 -22.96 -9.77
N ALA A 35 -10.58 -21.79 -9.67
CA ALA A 35 -9.42 -21.45 -10.49
C ALA A 35 -8.26 -22.40 -10.17
N GLY A 36 -7.55 -22.85 -11.22
CA GLY A 36 -6.35 -23.66 -11.05
C GLY A 36 -5.25 -22.89 -10.31
N LEU A 37 -4.35 -23.61 -9.63
CA LEU A 37 -3.29 -23.03 -8.81
C LEU A 37 -2.45 -21.96 -9.52
N ASN A 38 -2.12 -22.16 -10.80
CA ASN A 38 -1.35 -21.19 -11.58
C ASN A 38 -2.08 -19.86 -11.76
N VAL A 39 -3.42 -19.87 -11.82
CA VAL A 39 -4.24 -18.67 -11.92
C VAL A 39 -4.30 -17.94 -10.58
N ILE A 40 -4.39 -18.69 -9.47
CA ILE A 40 -4.33 -18.11 -8.12
C ILE A 40 -3.01 -17.39 -7.90
N ILE A 41 -1.89 -18.06 -8.19
CA ILE A 41 -0.55 -17.46 -8.07
C ILE A 41 -0.41 -16.24 -8.99
N GLY A 42 -0.90 -16.33 -10.23
CA GLY A 42 -0.92 -15.20 -11.15
C GLY A 42 -1.72 -14.00 -10.60
N GLY A 43 -2.88 -14.28 -10.00
CA GLY A 43 -3.70 -13.28 -9.33
C GLY A 43 -2.98 -12.63 -8.14
N GLU A 44 -2.35 -13.41 -7.27
CA GLU A 44 -1.57 -12.89 -6.14
C GLU A 44 -0.40 -12.00 -6.59
N VAL A 45 0.28 -12.36 -7.68
CA VAL A 45 1.35 -11.52 -8.25
C VAL A 45 0.80 -10.18 -8.71
N VAL A 46 -0.31 -10.18 -9.46
CA VAL A 46 -0.96 -8.93 -9.92
C VAL A 46 -1.42 -8.08 -8.74
N THR A 47 -2.04 -8.71 -7.73
CA THR A 47 -2.47 -8.05 -6.50
C THR A 47 -1.27 -7.45 -5.74
N GLY A 48 -0.17 -8.20 -5.62
CA GLY A 48 1.08 -7.74 -5.01
C GLY A 48 1.66 -6.50 -5.71
N ILE A 49 1.65 -6.46 -7.04
CA ILE A 49 2.06 -5.28 -7.81
C ILE A 49 1.14 -4.08 -7.51
N GLY A 50 -0.17 -4.31 -7.45
CA GLY A 50 -1.14 -3.27 -7.08
C GLY A 50 -0.88 -2.69 -5.69
N ILE A 51 -0.61 -3.54 -4.70
CA ILE A 51 -0.26 -3.12 -3.34
C ILE A 51 1.03 -2.29 -3.34
N ALA A 52 2.06 -2.71 -4.08
CA ALA A 52 3.31 -1.97 -4.18
C ALA A 52 3.09 -0.57 -4.80
N ALA A 53 2.24 -0.46 -5.82
CA ALA A 53 1.89 0.82 -6.42
C ALA A 53 1.15 1.74 -5.42
N ILE A 54 0.22 1.20 -4.63
CA ILE A 54 -0.48 1.93 -3.57
C ILE A 54 0.50 2.40 -2.50
N ALA A 55 1.40 1.53 -2.03
CA ALA A 55 2.42 1.87 -1.04
C ALA A 55 3.28 3.05 -1.51
N VAL A 56 3.73 3.04 -2.77
CA VAL A 56 4.48 4.14 -3.37
C VAL A 56 3.64 5.42 -3.43
N ALA A 57 2.37 5.34 -3.82
CA ALA A 57 1.49 6.50 -3.89
C ALA A 57 1.24 7.13 -2.51
N VAL A 58 0.97 6.31 -1.49
CA VAL A 58 0.78 6.74 -0.09
C VAL A 58 2.06 7.38 0.44
N PHE A 59 3.21 6.75 0.25
CA PHE A 59 4.49 7.30 0.69
C PHE A 59 4.80 8.65 0.04
N ARG A 60 4.62 8.76 -1.28
CA ARG A 60 4.82 10.02 -2.01
C ARG A 60 3.89 11.11 -1.51
N ARG A 61 2.63 10.77 -1.19
CA ARG A 61 1.66 11.71 -0.63
C ARG A 61 2.05 12.15 0.78
N ALA A 62 2.43 11.22 1.65
CA ALA A 62 2.85 11.53 3.02
C ALA A 62 4.07 12.46 3.04
N MET A 63 5.07 12.18 2.20
CA MET A 63 6.27 13.01 2.07
C MET A 63 5.97 14.44 1.58
N ARG A 64 4.94 14.64 0.74
CA ARG A 64 4.51 15.98 0.30
C ARG A 64 3.73 16.73 1.37
N SER A 65 2.84 16.04 2.10
CA SER A 65 2.01 16.63 3.15
C SER A 65 2.84 17.26 4.26
N GLU A 66 3.91 16.60 4.70
CA GLU A 66 4.82 17.17 5.71
C GLU A 66 5.60 18.38 5.21
N GLY A 67 5.81 18.49 3.89
CA GLY A 67 6.44 19.67 3.29
C GLY A 67 5.53 20.90 3.34
N GLN A 68 4.22 20.71 3.14
CA GLN A 68 3.23 21.79 3.27
C GLN A 68 2.98 22.19 4.72
N ALA A 69 2.96 21.23 5.65
CA ALA A 69 2.81 21.55 7.08
C ALA A 69 3.98 22.43 7.58
N ALA A 70 5.22 22.08 7.21
CA ALA A 70 6.41 22.84 7.61
C ALA A 70 6.49 24.26 7.01
N THR A 71 5.83 24.53 5.87
CA THR A 71 5.75 25.89 5.30
C THR A 71 4.66 26.74 5.96
N VAL A 72 3.58 26.12 6.44
CA VAL A 72 2.50 26.84 7.13
C VAL A 72 2.96 27.27 8.53
N ASP A 73 3.66 26.41 9.26
CA ASP A 73 4.21 26.74 10.59
C ASP A 73 5.34 27.79 10.56
N ALA A 74 5.91 28.12 9.40
CA ALA A 74 6.99 29.09 9.24
C ALA A 74 6.50 30.51 8.90
N ASP A 75 5.21 30.65 8.53
CA ASP A 75 4.54 31.93 8.20
C ASP A 75 3.66 32.46 9.36
N GLU A 76 3.57 31.74 10.48
CA GLU A 76 3.03 32.20 11.78
C GLU A 76 4.15 32.69 12.72
#